data_AF-A0A437CWU7-F1
#
_entry.id   AF-A0A437CWU7-F1
#
_cell.length_a   1.000
_cell.length_b   1.000
_cell.length_c   1.000
_cell.angle_alpha   90.00
_cell.angle_beta   90.00
_cell.angle_gamma   90.00
#
_symmetry.space_group_name_H-M   'P 1'
#
loop_
_entity.id
_entity.type
_entity.pdbx_description
1 polymer ?
#
loop_
_entity_poly.entity_id
_entity_poly.type
_entity_poly.pdbx_seq_one_letter_code
_entity_poly.pdbx_strand_id
1 'polypeptide(L)'
;MFLRTAFLLSTLLFLASLDSSGCFQTAVQPSKGSAVTVSTELAPAECAVCTVDEANATSCHSLLSLVPEAEVTLLFNCSQPLETAFTVTVHQSIGEFDIQADERRRLVQIFTSDSVQSKENFPLECVPI
;
A
#
# COMPACT_ATOMS: atom_id res chain seq x y z
N MET A 1 -35.42 27.23 -15.96
CA MET A 1 -34.76 25.93 -16.20
C MET A 1 -33.27 25.98 -15.80
N PHE A 2 -32.92 26.61 -14.66
CA PHE A 2 -31.53 26.76 -14.19
C PHE A 2 -31.29 26.16 -12.80
N LEU A 3 -32.33 25.59 -12.17
CA LEU A 3 -32.27 25.05 -10.81
C LEU A 3 -31.83 23.58 -10.75
N ARG A 4 -31.71 22.90 -11.91
CA ARG A 4 -31.40 21.45 -11.98
C ARG A 4 -29.91 21.14 -12.10
N THR A 5 -29.11 22.07 -12.62
CA THR A 5 -27.66 21.89 -12.83
C THR A 5 -26.86 22.04 -11.54
N ALA A 6 -27.34 22.86 -10.59
CA ALA A 6 -26.67 23.05 -9.29
C ALA A 6 -26.68 21.76 -8.44
N PHE A 7 -27.78 21.00 -8.47
CA PHE A 7 -27.88 19.73 -7.74
C PHE A 7 -26.95 18.65 -8.31
N LEU A 8 -26.76 18.63 -9.63
CA LEU A 8 -25.88 17.66 -10.30
C LEU A 8 -24.39 17.93 -10.02
N LEU A 9 -23.99 19.19 -9.91
CA LEU A 9 -22.62 19.57 -9.55
C LEU A 9 -22.29 19.25 -8.08
N SER A 10 -23.25 19.44 -7.16
CA SER A 10 -23.07 19.06 -5.75
C SER A 10 -22.97 17.55 -5.55
N THR A 11 -23.77 16.75 -6.26
CA THR A 11 -23.63 15.28 -6.21
C THR A 11 -22.35 14.77 -6.87
N LEU A 12 -21.85 15.44 -7.92
CA LEU A 12 -20.55 15.12 -8.53
C LEU A 12 -19.36 15.43 -7.60
N LEU A 13 -19.43 16.53 -6.84
CA LEU A 13 -18.45 16.87 -5.81
C LEU A 13 -18.46 15.86 -4.63
N PHE A 14 -19.64 15.36 -4.25
CA PHE A 14 -19.79 14.37 -3.17
C PHE A 14 -19.31 12.96 -3.55
N LEU A 15 -19.34 12.60 -4.84
CA LEU A 15 -18.80 11.32 -5.33
C LEU A 15 -17.28 11.34 -5.51
N ALA A 16 -16.66 12.53 -5.56
CA ALA A 16 -15.20 12.67 -5.64
C ALA A 16 -14.51 12.49 -4.27
N SER A 17 -15.27 12.45 -3.18
CA SER A 17 -14.77 12.28 -1.80
C SER A 17 -14.98 10.87 -1.24
N LEU A 18 -15.17 9.85 -2.09
CA LEU A 18 -14.92 8.49 -1.64
C LEU A 18 -13.40 8.34 -1.50
N ASP A 19 -12.87 8.89 -0.41
CA ASP A 19 -11.62 8.45 0.18
C ASP A 19 -11.82 6.97 0.43
N SER A 20 -11.24 6.15 -0.46
CA SER A 20 -11.27 4.71 -0.33
C SER A 20 -10.45 4.35 0.90
N SER A 21 -11.07 4.39 2.08
CA SER A 21 -10.66 3.61 3.24
C SER A 21 -10.67 2.16 2.76
N GLY A 22 -9.49 1.68 2.41
CA GLY A 22 -9.32 0.48 1.64
C GLY A 22 -8.36 -0.42 2.36
N CYS A 23 -8.82 -1.60 2.73
CA CYS A 23 -7.89 -2.66 3.04
C CYS A 23 -7.42 -3.26 1.70
N PHE A 24 -6.11 -3.48 1.57
CA PHE A 24 -5.49 -4.04 0.36
C PHE A 24 -4.57 -5.16 0.78
N GLN A 25 -4.73 -6.33 0.16
CA GLN A 25 -3.83 -7.45 0.38
C GLN A 25 -3.10 -7.74 -0.92
N THR A 26 -1.79 -7.96 -0.83
CA THR A 26 -1.00 -8.36 -1.99
C THR A 26 0.21 -9.20 -1.59
N ALA A 27 0.58 -10.16 -2.44
CA ALA A 27 1.84 -10.85 -2.30
C ALA A 27 2.95 -10.02 -2.95
N VAL A 28 4.08 -9.90 -2.29
CA VAL A 28 5.21 -9.07 -2.69
C VAL A 28 6.48 -9.90 -2.65
N GLN A 29 7.22 -9.92 -3.74
CA GLN A 29 8.56 -10.49 -3.81
C GLN A 29 9.53 -9.42 -4.34
N PRO A 30 10.37 -8.82 -3.48
CA PRO A 30 11.38 -7.88 -3.94
C PRO A 30 12.41 -8.57 -4.85
N SER A 31 12.80 -7.91 -5.93
CA SER A 31 13.80 -8.41 -6.86
C SER A 31 15.17 -8.59 -6.17
N LYS A 32 16.04 -9.40 -6.76
CA LYS A 32 17.39 -9.65 -6.22
C LYS A 32 18.16 -8.33 -6.03
N GLY A 33 18.74 -8.16 -4.83
CA GLY A 33 19.45 -6.94 -4.46
C GLY A 33 18.54 -5.72 -4.30
N SER A 34 17.23 -5.92 -4.17
CA SER A 34 16.25 -4.87 -3.88
C SER A 34 15.63 -5.14 -2.52
N ALA A 35 15.85 -4.26 -1.55
CA ALA A 35 15.15 -4.27 -0.28
C ALA A 35 14.01 -3.23 -0.33
N VAL A 36 12.85 -3.59 0.19
CA VAL A 36 11.68 -2.70 0.19
C VAL A 36 11.33 -2.37 1.62
N THR A 37 11.20 -1.09 1.94
CA THR A 37 10.72 -0.63 3.23
C THR A 37 9.37 0.01 3.05
N VAL A 38 8.36 -0.49 3.77
CA VAL A 38 7.02 0.07 3.83
C VAL A 38 6.87 0.75 5.18
N SER A 39 6.44 2.00 5.20
CA SER A 39 6.28 2.78 6.43
C SER A 39 5.02 3.63 6.42
N THR A 40 4.50 3.94 7.60
CA THR A 40 3.46 4.94 7.81
C THR A 40 3.82 5.82 9.01
N GLU A 41 3.49 7.11 8.91
CA GLU A 41 3.63 8.06 10.03
C GLU A 41 2.38 8.10 10.91
N LEU A 42 1.30 7.45 10.48
CA LEU A 42 0.03 7.39 11.20
C LEU A 42 0.10 6.42 12.38
N ALA A 43 -0.78 6.59 13.35
CA ALA A 43 -0.81 5.70 14.50
C ALA A 43 -1.20 4.27 14.06
N PRO A 44 -0.68 3.21 14.73
CA PRO A 44 -1.06 1.83 14.41
C PRO A 44 -2.56 1.54 14.48
N ALA A 45 -3.31 2.36 15.22
CA ALA A 45 -4.76 2.29 15.32
C ALA A 45 -5.50 2.92 14.11
N GLU A 46 -4.82 3.73 13.32
CA GLU A 46 -5.35 4.40 12.12
C GLU A 46 -4.87 3.70 10.84
N CYS A 47 -3.64 3.16 10.88
CA CYS A 47 -2.98 2.52 9.77
C CYS A 47 -1.91 1.52 10.21
N ALA A 48 -1.95 0.32 9.63
CA ALA A 48 -0.94 -0.70 9.85
C ALA A 48 -0.68 -1.50 8.58
N VAL A 49 0.58 -1.88 8.38
CA VAL A 49 0.95 -2.92 7.41
C VAL A 49 1.24 -4.20 8.18
N CYS A 50 0.66 -5.31 7.74
CA CYS A 50 0.82 -6.58 8.41
C CYS A 50 1.34 -7.65 7.46
N THR A 51 2.17 -8.56 7.98
CA THR A 51 2.53 -9.79 7.28
C THR A 51 1.49 -10.86 7.60
N VAL A 52 0.98 -11.53 6.57
CA VAL A 52 0.03 -12.65 6.72
C VAL A 52 0.79 -13.96 6.51
N ASP A 53 0.96 -14.73 7.58
CA ASP A 53 1.51 -16.08 7.50
C ASP A 53 0.40 -17.11 7.21
N GLU A 54 0.77 -18.29 6.69
CA GLU A 54 -0.16 -19.41 6.41
C GLU A 54 -0.99 -19.84 7.63
N ALA A 55 -0.53 -19.52 8.84
CA ALA A 55 -1.22 -19.78 10.11
C ALA A 55 -2.22 -18.69 10.53
N ASN A 56 -2.53 -17.70 9.68
CA ASN A 56 -3.30 -16.48 10.00
C ASN A 56 -2.68 -15.62 11.13
N ALA A 57 -1.43 -15.88 11.51
CA ALA A 57 -0.69 -14.98 12.38
C ALA A 57 -0.42 -13.69 11.59
N THR A 58 -1.01 -12.59 12.05
CA THR A 58 -0.90 -11.28 11.39
C THR A 58 0.01 -10.41 12.25
N SER A 59 1.26 -10.21 11.84
CA SER A 59 2.19 -9.33 12.56
C SER A 59 2.14 -7.94 11.95
N CYS A 60 1.58 -6.98 12.69
CA CYS A 60 1.33 -5.63 12.20
C CYS A 60 2.38 -4.64 12.73
N HIS A 61 2.88 -3.81 11.84
CA HIS A 61 3.91 -2.82 12.12
C HIS A 61 3.62 -1.51 11.40
N SER A 62 4.11 -0.39 11.94
CA SER A 62 4.13 0.91 11.25
C SER A 62 5.30 1.02 10.27
N LEU A 63 6.33 0.18 10.44
CA LEU A 63 7.51 0.09 9.59
C LEU A 63 7.82 -1.39 9.36
N LEU A 64 7.89 -1.79 8.09
CA LEU A 64 8.17 -3.16 7.67
C LEU A 64 9.23 -3.15 6.57
N SER A 65 10.32 -3.89 6.80
CA SER A 65 11.36 -4.11 5.80
C SER A 65 11.26 -5.52 5.23
N LEU A 66 11.12 -5.60 3.91
CA LEU A 66 11.08 -6.84 3.16
C LEU A 66 12.49 -7.23 2.72
N VAL A 67 12.83 -8.49 2.98
CA VAL A 67 14.11 -9.08 2.56
C VAL A 67 14.04 -9.38 1.04
N PRO A 68 15.12 -9.13 0.29
CA PRO A 68 15.18 -9.49 -1.12
C PRO A 68 14.84 -10.96 -1.39
N GLU A 69 14.21 -11.24 -2.53
CA GLU A 69 13.89 -12.58 -3.06
C GLU A 69 12.87 -13.39 -2.24
N ALA A 70 12.54 -12.99 -1.01
CA ALA A 70 11.50 -13.61 -0.20
C ALA A 70 10.11 -13.12 -0.61
N GLU A 71 9.21 -14.04 -0.96
CA GLU A 71 7.79 -13.72 -1.16
C GLU A 71 7.10 -13.59 0.20
N VAL A 72 6.43 -12.45 0.43
CA VAL A 72 5.69 -12.16 1.66
C VAL A 72 4.32 -11.61 1.29
N THR A 73 3.28 -12.07 1.97
CA THR A 73 1.93 -11.52 1.80
C THR A 73 1.73 -10.36 2.76
N LEU A 74 1.43 -9.19 2.20
CA LEU A 74 1.18 -7.95 2.95
C LEU A 74 -0.30 -7.63 2.97
N LEU A 75 -0.79 -7.23 4.13
CA LEU A 75 -2.09 -6.66 4.36
C LEU A 75 -1.93 -5.21 4.81
N PHE A 76 -2.40 -4.28 3.99
CA PHE A 76 -2.47 -2.87 4.30
C PHE A 76 -3.85 -2.58 4.83
N ASN A 77 -3.94 -2.12 6.07
CA ASN A 77 -5.21 -1.76 6.68
C ASN A 77 -5.15 -0.33 7.20
N CYS A 78 -5.99 0.54 6.64
CA CYS A 78 -6.01 1.97 6.91
C CYS A 78 -7.41 2.56 6.76
N SER A 79 -7.73 3.50 7.63
CA SER A 79 -8.91 4.36 7.49
C SER A 79 -8.71 5.45 6.42
N GLN A 80 -7.47 5.78 6.08
CA GLN A 80 -7.10 6.72 5.00
C GLN A 80 -6.76 5.99 3.70
N PRO A 81 -6.75 6.69 2.54
CA PRO A 81 -6.26 6.11 1.29
C PRO A 81 -4.83 5.62 1.41
N LEU A 82 -4.59 4.40 0.92
CA LEU A 82 -3.28 3.76 0.98
C LEU A 82 -2.18 4.55 0.27
N GLU A 83 -2.53 5.26 -0.80
CA GLU A 83 -1.61 6.08 -1.60
C GLU A 83 -1.03 7.26 -0.80
N THR A 84 -1.73 7.72 0.23
CA THR A 84 -1.30 8.85 1.07
C THR A 84 -0.86 8.40 2.46
N ALA A 85 -1.34 7.24 2.92
CA ALA A 85 -1.07 6.73 4.27
C ALA A 85 0.28 6.00 4.39
N PHE A 86 0.79 5.42 3.30
CA PHE A 86 2.02 4.66 3.31
C PHE A 86 3.09 5.25 2.38
N THR A 87 4.32 5.23 2.87
CA THR A 87 5.52 5.51 2.09
C THR A 87 6.26 4.20 1.84
N VAL A 88 6.54 3.91 0.57
CA VAL A 88 7.33 2.74 0.17
C VAL A 88 8.66 3.22 -0.39
N THR A 89 9.74 2.77 0.24
CA THR A 89 11.11 3.07 -0.18
C THR A 89 11.74 1.81 -0.73
N VAL A 90 12.26 1.89 -1.96
CA VAL A 90 12.98 0.79 -2.59
C VAL A 90 14.47 1.10 -2.55
N HIS A 91 15.23 0.21 -1.91
CA HIS A 91 16.68 0.26 -1.83
C HIS A 91 17.25 -0.76 -2.79
N GLN A 92 17.95 -0.30 -3.82
CA GLN A 92 18.63 -1.18 -4.77
C GLN A 92 20.12 -1.21 -4.43
N SER A 93 20.63 -2.39 -4.09
CA SER A 93 22.06 -2.68 -3.97
C SER A 93 22.58 -3.18 -5.32
N ILE A 94 23.07 -2.26 -6.16
CA ILE A 94 23.75 -2.62 -7.41
C ILE A 94 25.25 -2.66 -7.10
N GLY A 95 25.71 -3.68 -6.39
CA GLY A 95 27.13 -3.92 -6.04
C GLY A 95 27.80 -2.79 -5.25
N GLU A 96 28.04 -2.99 -3.96
CA GLU A 96 28.74 -2.06 -3.04
C GLU A 96 28.17 -0.62 -2.96
N PHE A 97 27.07 -0.32 -3.65
CA PHE A 97 26.38 0.97 -3.61
C PHE A 97 24.90 0.77 -3.34
N ASP A 98 24.41 1.40 -2.27
CA ASP A 98 22.99 1.49 -1.93
C ASP A 98 22.38 2.71 -2.62
N ILE A 99 21.49 2.47 -3.58
CA ILE A 99 20.68 3.52 -4.19
C ILE A 99 19.32 3.52 -3.50
N GLN A 100 19.00 4.61 -2.81
CA GLN A 100 17.68 4.81 -2.17
C GLN A 100 16.82 5.69 -3.08
N ALA A 101 15.75 5.11 -3.63
CA ALA A 101 14.73 5.85 -4.35
C ALA A 101 13.52 6.02 -3.43
N ASP A 102 13.22 7.27 -3.05
CA ASP A 102 11.95 7.63 -2.42
C ASP A 102 10.90 7.75 -3.53
N GLU A 103 10.10 6.71 -3.71
CA GLU A 103 9.13 6.65 -4.80
C GLU A 103 7.73 6.95 -4.27
N ARG A 104 7.30 8.20 -4.39
CA ARG A 104 5.89 8.60 -4.15
C ARG A 104 4.98 8.25 -5.34
N ARG A 105 5.06 7.01 -5.83
CA ARG A 105 4.05 6.49 -6.77
C ARG A 105 2.91 5.84 -5.99
N ARG A 106 1.80 5.57 -6.68
CA ARG A 106 0.69 4.79 -6.11
C ARG A 106 1.23 3.46 -5.59
N LEU A 107 0.83 3.06 -4.40
CA LEU A 107 1.28 1.83 -3.74
C LEU A 107 1.18 0.60 -4.67
N VAL A 108 0.08 0.49 -5.40
CA VAL A 108 -0.15 -0.53 -6.43
C VAL A 108 0.90 -0.45 -7.55
N GLN A 109 1.23 0.74 -8.04
CA GLN A 109 2.22 0.93 -9.09
C GLN A 109 3.63 0.50 -8.65
N ILE A 110 3.99 0.77 -7.39
CA ILE A 110 5.29 0.36 -6.82
C ILE A 110 5.41 -1.16 -6.78
N PHE A 111 4.35 -1.83 -6.32
CA PHE A 111 4.29 -3.28 -6.28
C PHE A 111 4.16 -3.93 -7.67
N THR A 112 3.80 -3.17 -8.70
CA THR A 112 3.85 -3.65 -10.10
C THR A 112 5.12 -3.26 -10.86
N SER A 113 6.11 -2.66 -10.20
CA SER A 113 7.36 -2.22 -10.84
C SER A 113 8.31 -3.38 -11.15
N ASP A 114 9.27 -3.20 -12.06
CA ASP A 114 10.29 -4.24 -12.35
C ASP A 114 11.16 -4.61 -11.12
N SER A 115 11.16 -3.75 -10.09
CA SER A 115 11.93 -3.94 -8.85
C SER A 115 11.21 -4.80 -7.81
N VAL A 116 9.90 -4.99 -7.97
CA VAL A 116 9.05 -5.69 -7.01
C VAL A 116 7.98 -6.46 -7.77
N GLN A 117 8.04 -7.79 -7.72
CA GLN A 117 7.03 -8.61 -8.37
C GLN A 117 5.87 -8.81 -7.40
N SER A 118 4.68 -8.34 -7.76
CA SER A 118 3.49 -8.51 -6.94
C SER A 118 2.38 -9.26 -7.65
N LYS A 119 1.73 -10.13 -6.89
CA LYS A 119 0.53 -10.85 -7.32
C LYS A 119 -0.64 -10.27 -6.57
N GLU A 120 -1.41 -9.43 -7.27
CA GLU A 120 -2.66 -8.91 -6.73
C GLU A 120 -3.62 -10.06 -6.50
N ASN A 121 -3.86 -10.35 -5.22
CA ASN A 121 -4.86 -11.30 -4.80
C ASN A 121 -5.86 -10.51 -3.98
N PHE A 122 -6.88 -9.93 -4.63
CA PHE A 122 -7.98 -9.29 -3.92
C PHE A 122 -8.76 -10.37 -3.15
N PRO A 123 -8.79 -10.38 -1.80
CA PRO A 123 -9.58 -11.33 -1.06
C PRO A 123 -10.73 -10.63 -0.31
N LEU A 124 -11.78 -11.40 -0.22
CA LEU A 124 -13.03 -11.18 0.49
C LEU A 124 -12.82 -10.61 1.91
N GLU A 125 -13.60 -9.57 2.25
CA GLU A 125 -13.96 -9.18 3.62
C GLU A 125 -12.84 -8.76 4.59
N CYS A 126 -11.97 -7.85 4.18
CA CYS A 126 -11.12 -7.13 5.13
C CYS A 126 -11.84 -5.85 5.59
N VAL A 127 -12.19 -5.74 6.88
CA VAL A 127 -12.85 -4.54 7.43
C VAL A 127 -11.78 -3.48 7.76
N PRO A 128 -11.88 -2.26 7.20
CA PRO A 128 -10.96 -1.18 7.54
C PRO A 128 -11.05 -0.84 9.04
N ILE A 129 -9.91 -0.50 9.66
CA ILE A 129 -9.83 -0.09 11.09
C ILE A 129 -10.58 1.24 11.32
#